data_AF-A0AAW0ZIK0-F1
#
_entry.id   AF-A0AAW0ZIK0-F1
#
_cell.length_a   1.000
_cell.length_b   1.000
_cell.length_c   1.000
_cell.angle_alpha   90.00
_cell.angle_beta   90.00
_cell.angle_gamma   90.00
#
_symmetry.space_group_name_H-M   'P 1'
#
loop_
_entity.id
_entity.type
_entity.pdbx_description
1 polymer ?
#
loop_
_entity_poly.entity_id
_entity_poly.type
_entity_poly.pdbx_seq_one_letter_code
_entity_poly.pdbx_strand_id
1 'polypeptide(L)'
;MSSNQGGESGITIPLQYNNSHWKSIFEKYDLDGDGRISYQELRAMIRSSSYSNDIPTRVVHTIMHKADLDDSGYLDYPEFVAMIHRKDMQGVFGHLVQRYVQSMVPQRPTTFEVARSSDIPDGQYEEEYSCKPPALAMIIISILEITLFLYDVIVHKSPSVEGPAATLFIYNPHKRYEAWRYLTYMFVHVGVFHLVVNLLVQIMLGIPLEMVHKWWRVLTIYIAGVIAGSLGTSVSDPTVYLAGASGGVYALITAHVATIVMNWSQMEFAILQLLVFLVVTVVDISQAIYNRYVLETNDQVGYVAHFAGAIAGLLVGINVLRNLEVKTWEKVVWWASIITYTILMTAAILWNILYTSYYD
;
A
#
# COMPACT_ATOMS: atom_id res chain seq x y z
N MET A 1 37.20 -16.24 58.79
CA MET A 1 36.61 -16.83 57.58
C MET A 1 35.12 -16.99 57.80
N SER A 2 34.29 -16.16 57.17
CA SER A 2 32.97 -16.56 56.66
C SER A 2 32.47 -15.46 55.74
N SER A 3 32.34 -15.84 54.47
CA SER A 3 31.76 -15.12 53.35
C SER A 3 30.27 -14.93 53.53
N ASN A 4 29.73 -13.74 53.21
CA ASN A 4 28.30 -13.58 52.99
C ASN A 4 28.07 -13.02 51.58
N GLN A 5 27.54 -13.88 50.71
CA GLN A 5 27.19 -13.61 49.32
C GLN A 5 25.91 -12.78 49.27
N GLY A 6 25.94 -11.67 48.52
CA GLY A 6 24.74 -10.93 48.13
C GLY A 6 24.04 -11.68 47.00
N GLY A 7 22.89 -12.29 47.31
CA GLY A 7 22.01 -12.89 46.32
C GLY A 7 21.19 -11.81 45.61
N GLU A 8 21.37 -11.73 44.30
CA GLU A 8 20.53 -10.96 43.38
C GLU A 8 19.09 -11.51 43.41
N SER A 9 18.12 -10.63 43.65
CA SER A 9 16.70 -10.92 43.54
C SER A 9 16.30 -10.90 42.07
N GLY A 10 16.32 -12.07 41.44
CA GLY A 10 15.73 -12.27 40.11
C GLY A 10 14.24 -11.99 40.15
N ILE A 11 13.81 -10.91 39.49
CA ILE A 11 12.41 -10.61 39.22
C ILE A 11 11.91 -11.65 38.20
N THR A 12 11.26 -12.71 38.68
CA THR A 12 10.49 -13.62 37.84
C THR A 12 9.16 -12.98 37.49
N ILE A 13 9.04 -12.46 36.26
CA ILE A 13 7.75 -12.06 35.68
C ILE A 13 7.03 -13.35 35.25
N PRO A 14 5.86 -13.70 35.81
CA PRO A 14 5.15 -14.90 35.42
C PRO A 14 4.41 -14.64 34.10
N LEU A 15 4.96 -15.14 33.00
CA LEU A 15 4.27 -15.19 31.71
C LEU A 15 3.23 -16.32 31.74
N GLN A 16 2.04 -16.04 32.27
CA GLN A 16 0.86 -16.88 32.04
C GLN A 16 0.38 -16.68 30.59
N TYR A 17 1.13 -17.23 29.63
CA TYR A 17 0.57 -17.52 28.32
C TYR A 17 -0.33 -18.74 28.45
N ASN A 18 -1.43 -18.76 27.67
CA ASN A 18 -2.42 -19.83 27.70
C ASN A 18 -1.78 -21.13 27.13
N ASN A 19 -1.06 -21.85 27.99
CA ASN A 19 -0.23 -23.01 27.66
C ASN A 19 -1.01 -24.12 26.93
N SER A 20 -2.32 -24.20 27.12
CA SER A 20 -3.18 -25.21 26.50
C SER A 20 -3.26 -25.08 24.97
N HIS A 21 -3.30 -23.86 24.43
CA HIS A 21 -3.42 -23.66 22.98
C HIS A 21 -2.15 -24.07 22.25
N TRP A 22 -0.98 -23.59 22.70
CA TRP A 22 0.31 -23.91 22.07
C TRP A 22 0.70 -25.36 22.25
N LYS A 23 0.37 -25.97 23.39
CA LYS A 23 0.55 -27.39 23.61
C LYS A 23 -0.25 -28.25 22.63
N SER A 24 -1.52 -27.91 22.38
CA SER A 24 -2.32 -28.64 21.37
C SER A 24 -1.81 -28.51 19.94
N ILE A 25 -1.14 -27.39 19.60
CA ILE A 25 -0.51 -27.20 18.29
C ILE A 25 0.79 -28.01 18.21
N PHE A 26 1.60 -27.98 19.28
CA PHE A 26 2.83 -28.77 19.37
C PHE A 26 2.54 -30.27 19.22
N GLU A 27 1.62 -30.81 20.02
CA GLU A 27 1.19 -32.21 19.97
C GLU A 27 0.54 -32.62 18.64
N LYS A 28 0.01 -31.66 17.87
CA LYS A 28 -0.55 -31.92 16.54
C LYS A 28 0.52 -32.19 15.48
N TYR A 29 1.70 -31.60 15.64
CA TYR A 29 2.78 -31.63 14.64
C TYR A 29 3.98 -32.46 15.06
N ASP A 30 4.06 -32.87 16.33
CA ASP A 30 4.84 -34.01 16.81
C ASP A 30 4.18 -35.31 16.31
N LEU A 31 4.57 -35.75 15.11
CA LEU A 31 3.91 -36.85 14.39
C LEU A 31 4.36 -38.21 14.91
N ASP A 32 5.59 -38.30 15.41
CA ASP A 32 6.15 -39.53 15.98
C ASP A 32 5.99 -39.63 17.51
N GLY A 33 5.55 -38.56 18.17
CA GLY A 33 5.21 -38.52 19.59
C GLY A 33 6.43 -38.52 20.50
N ASP A 34 7.58 -38.09 19.99
CA ASP A 34 8.85 -38.10 20.72
C ASP A 34 9.00 -36.91 21.70
N GLY A 35 8.02 -36.01 21.71
CA GLY A 35 7.98 -34.82 22.57
C GLY A 35 8.85 -33.68 22.04
N ARG A 36 9.28 -33.73 20.78
CA ARG A 36 10.11 -32.74 20.10
C ARG A 36 9.54 -32.50 18.69
N ILE A 37 9.97 -31.41 18.05
CA ILE A 37 9.63 -31.13 16.65
C ILE A 37 10.90 -31.21 15.82
N SER A 38 10.95 -32.17 14.90
CA SER A 38 12.02 -32.32 13.94
C SER A 38 11.95 -31.27 12.82
N TYR A 39 13.02 -31.15 12.04
CA TYR A 39 13.04 -30.31 10.84
C TYR A 39 11.91 -30.65 9.85
N GLN A 40 11.57 -31.93 9.72
CA GLN A 40 10.56 -32.39 8.77
C GLN A 40 9.15 -32.01 9.24
N GLU A 41 8.90 -32.10 10.55
CA GLU A 41 7.64 -31.71 11.19
C GLU A 41 7.47 -30.20 11.24
N LEU A 42 8.53 -29.45 11.54
CA LEU A 42 8.52 -27.99 11.47
C LEU A 42 8.18 -27.52 10.05
N ARG A 43 8.76 -28.17 9.04
CA ARG A 43 8.46 -27.91 7.62
C ARG A 43 7.00 -28.27 7.28
N ALA A 44 6.48 -29.36 7.82
CA ALA A 44 5.09 -29.78 7.62
C ALA A 44 4.10 -28.79 8.28
N MET A 45 4.39 -28.36 9.51
CA MET A 45 3.64 -27.33 10.25
C MET A 45 3.60 -26.01 9.50
N ILE A 46 4.75 -25.56 8.99
CA ILE A 46 4.81 -24.35 8.20
C ILE A 46 3.92 -24.52 6.96
N ARG A 47 4.02 -25.65 6.24
CA ARG A 47 3.27 -25.98 5.01
C ARG A 47 1.76 -26.20 5.20
N SER A 48 1.31 -26.60 6.38
CA SER A 48 -0.10 -26.85 6.70
C SER A 48 -0.83 -25.60 7.21
N SER A 49 -0.11 -24.56 7.61
CA SER A 49 -0.69 -23.22 7.73
C SER A 49 -1.16 -22.77 6.34
N SER A 50 -2.30 -22.08 6.25
CA SER A 50 -3.04 -21.91 4.98
C SER A 50 -2.33 -21.10 3.86
N TYR A 51 -1.03 -20.84 3.93
CA TYR A 51 -0.31 -19.85 3.10
C TYR A 51 1.12 -20.22 2.64
N SER A 52 1.52 -21.49 2.58
CA SER A 52 2.96 -21.82 2.71
C SER A 52 3.52 -22.91 1.78
N ASN A 53 3.06 -22.95 0.53
CA ASN A 53 3.71 -23.79 -0.48
C ASN A 53 5.03 -23.20 -1.05
N ASP A 54 5.34 -21.93 -0.78
CA ASP A 54 6.46 -21.20 -1.42
C ASP A 54 7.62 -20.82 -0.48
N ILE A 55 7.66 -21.32 0.75
CA ILE A 55 8.76 -21.00 1.69
C ILE A 55 10.02 -21.81 1.33
N PRO A 56 11.14 -21.16 0.92
CA PRO A 56 12.36 -21.88 0.53
C PRO A 56 12.98 -22.65 1.70
N THR A 57 13.49 -23.87 1.44
CA THR A 57 14.10 -24.79 2.41
C THR A 57 15.14 -24.14 3.33
N ARG A 58 15.89 -23.15 2.82
CA ARG A 58 16.89 -22.36 3.57
C ARG A 58 16.30 -21.55 4.73
N VAL A 59 15.05 -21.10 4.61
CA VAL A 59 14.38 -20.28 5.63
C VAL A 59 13.99 -21.16 6.82
N VAL A 60 13.48 -22.36 6.56
CA VAL A 60 13.16 -23.33 7.61
C VAL A 60 14.42 -23.73 8.39
N HIS A 61 15.55 -23.91 7.71
CA HIS A 61 16.83 -24.20 8.36
C HIS A 61 17.31 -23.03 9.24
N THR A 62 17.09 -21.80 8.78
CA THR A 62 17.43 -20.59 9.56
C THR A 62 16.55 -20.44 10.79
N ILE A 63 15.26 -20.78 10.67
CA ILE A 63 14.31 -20.75 11.80
C ILE A 63 14.71 -21.82 12.82
N MET A 64 14.99 -23.04 12.37
CA MET A 64 15.41 -24.14 13.23
C MET A 64 16.68 -23.78 14.01
N HIS A 65 17.76 -23.42 13.33
CA HIS A 65 19.03 -23.04 13.97
C HIS A 65 18.90 -21.85 14.95
N LYS A 66 17.94 -20.95 14.74
CA LYS A 66 17.74 -19.83 15.67
C LYS A 66 16.91 -20.22 16.89
N ALA A 67 15.98 -21.16 16.72
CA ALA A 67 15.02 -21.56 17.75
C ALA A 67 15.57 -22.67 18.66
N ASP A 68 16.39 -23.55 18.09
CA ASP A 68 17.16 -24.58 18.77
C ASP A 68 18.30 -23.92 19.56
N LEU A 69 18.13 -23.79 20.87
CA LEU A 69 19.08 -23.11 21.76
C LEU A 69 20.16 -24.05 22.26
N ASP A 70 19.90 -25.35 22.23
CA ASP A 70 20.80 -26.40 22.69
C ASP A 70 21.54 -27.13 21.55
N ASP A 71 21.32 -26.71 20.29
CA ASP A 71 21.88 -27.28 19.06
C ASP A 71 21.59 -28.79 18.93
N SER A 72 20.46 -29.25 19.46
CA SER A 72 20.08 -30.66 19.42
C SER A 72 19.60 -31.13 18.05
N GLY A 73 19.25 -30.22 17.16
CA GLY A 73 18.63 -30.47 15.85
C GLY A 73 17.11 -30.63 15.91
N TYR A 74 16.50 -30.41 17.08
CA TYR A 74 15.07 -30.56 17.35
C TYR A 74 14.58 -29.35 18.16
N LEU A 75 13.26 -29.09 18.14
CA LEU A 75 12.67 -28.09 19.04
C LEU A 75 11.89 -28.77 20.15
N ASP A 76 12.30 -28.55 21.38
CA ASP A 76 11.48 -28.93 22.53
C ASP A 76 10.32 -27.95 22.76
N TYR A 77 9.39 -28.29 23.64
CA TYR A 77 8.23 -27.45 23.91
C TYR A 77 8.59 -26.04 24.42
N PRO A 78 9.53 -25.87 25.38
CA PRO A 78 10.05 -24.56 25.75
C PRO A 78 10.61 -23.73 24.59
N GLU A 79 11.44 -24.31 23.72
CA GLU A 79 12.05 -23.67 22.56
C GLU A 79 11.01 -23.31 21.50
N PHE A 80 10.04 -24.19 21.27
CA PHE A 80 8.90 -23.95 20.39
C PHE A 80 8.08 -22.74 20.85
N VAL A 81 7.74 -22.66 22.14
CA VAL A 81 7.00 -21.52 22.70
C VAL A 81 7.86 -20.26 22.64
N ALA A 82 9.16 -20.35 22.96
CA ALA A 82 10.08 -19.23 22.88
C ALA A 82 10.20 -18.69 21.45
N MET A 83 10.25 -19.56 20.44
CA MET A 83 10.26 -19.22 19.02
C MET A 83 8.98 -18.48 18.60
N ILE A 84 7.80 -18.98 18.96
CA ILE A 84 6.52 -18.34 18.61
C ILE A 84 6.37 -16.96 19.26
N HIS A 85 6.91 -16.78 20.46
CA HIS A 85 6.86 -15.51 21.20
C HIS A 85 8.04 -14.58 20.94
N ARG A 86 9.01 -15.01 20.13
CA ARG A 86 10.20 -14.27 19.79
C ARG A 86 9.86 -13.13 18.81
N LYS A 87 10.12 -11.88 19.21
CA LYS A 87 9.81 -10.67 18.42
C LYS A 87 10.49 -10.66 17.04
N ASP A 88 11.51 -11.48 16.82
CA ASP A 88 12.23 -11.70 15.56
C ASP A 88 11.49 -12.58 14.55
N MET A 89 10.42 -13.30 14.94
CA MET A 89 9.48 -13.92 13.97
C MET A 89 8.53 -12.89 13.34
N GLN A 90 8.38 -11.69 13.93
CA GLN A 90 7.89 -10.51 13.21
C GLN A 90 8.86 -10.07 12.09
N GLY A 91 10.11 -10.53 12.14
CA GLY A 91 11.16 -10.26 11.16
C GLY A 91 10.96 -10.97 9.82
N VAL A 92 10.20 -12.08 9.74
CA VAL A 92 9.89 -12.70 8.43
C VAL A 92 8.94 -11.81 7.62
N PHE A 93 7.89 -11.30 8.27
CA PHE A 93 7.02 -10.28 7.69
C PHE A 93 7.82 -9.01 7.38
N GLY A 94 8.68 -8.57 8.30
CA GLY A 94 9.60 -7.45 8.09
C GLY A 94 10.51 -7.65 6.86
N HIS A 95 11.07 -8.84 6.66
CA HIS A 95 11.93 -9.17 5.52
C HIS A 95 11.15 -9.24 4.20
N LEU A 96 9.92 -9.77 4.21
CA LEU A 96 9.05 -9.78 3.02
C LEU A 96 8.64 -8.36 2.63
N VAL A 97 8.22 -7.55 3.61
CA VAL A 97 7.91 -6.13 3.43
C VAL A 97 9.15 -5.37 2.97
N GLN A 98 10.32 -5.62 3.56
CA GLN A 98 11.59 -5.00 3.17
C GLN A 98 11.94 -5.33 1.71
N ARG A 99 11.87 -6.61 1.32
CA ARG A 99 12.15 -7.06 -0.04
C ARG A 99 11.16 -6.48 -1.04
N TYR A 100 9.90 -6.35 -0.63
CA TYR A 100 8.85 -5.71 -1.40
C TYR A 100 9.12 -4.20 -1.58
N VAL A 101 9.41 -3.48 -0.50
CA VAL A 101 9.77 -2.05 -0.56
C VAL A 101 11.01 -1.84 -1.43
N GLN A 102 12.03 -2.68 -1.29
CA GLN A 102 13.26 -2.64 -2.06
C GLN A 102 13.08 -2.96 -3.54
N SER A 103 12.03 -3.69 -3.92
CA SER A 103 11.70 -3.88 -5.33
C SER A 103 10.95 -2.67 -5.88
N MET A 104 10.10 -2.04 -5.07
CA MET A 104 9.24 -0.91 -5.45
C MET A 104 9.94 0.45 -5.47
N VAL A 105 11.03 0.61 -4.71
CA VAL A 105 11.69 1.89 -4.48
C VAL A 105 13.16 1.85 -4.95
N PRO A 106 13.70 2.96 -5.49
CA PRO A 106 15.10 3.05 -5.90
C PRO A 106 16.11 2.72 -4.80
N GLN A 107 17.16 1.97 -5.15
CA GLN A 107 18.27 1.65 -4.23
C GLN A 107 19.47 2.57 -4.44
N ARG A 108 20.12 3.03 -3.36
CA ARG A 108 21.35 3.82 -3.48
C ARG A 108 22.50 2.91 -3.96
N PRO A 109 23.34 3.35 -4.91
CA PRO A 109 24.54 2.60 -5.27
C PRO A 109 25.48 2.51 -4.06
N THR A 110 25.82 1.28 -3.66
CA THR A 110 26.79 0.96 -2.61
C THR A 110 28.22 1.12 -3.15
N THR A 111 28.66 2.34 -3.42
CA THR A 111 30.08 2.62 -3.64
C THR A 111 30.71 3.11 -2.35
N PHE A 112 31.44 2.20 -1.69
CA PHE A 112 32.36 2.43 -0.58
C PHE A 112 33.44 3.47 -0.96
N GLU A 113 33.49 4.58 -0.24
CA GLU A 113 34.73 5.12 0.35
C GLU A 113 34.33 6.12 1.43
N VAL A 114 34.80 5.87 2.65
CA VAL A 114 34.83 6.85 3.75
C VAL A 114 35.85 7.92 3.35
N ALA A 115 35.49 8.76 2.38
CA ALA A 115 36.18 10.00 2.14
C ALA A 115 35.74 10.95 3.25
N ARG A 116 36.65 11.19 4.19
CA ARG A 116 36.57 12.27 5.17
C ARG A 116 36.39 13.61 4.42
N SER A 117 35.15 13.99 4.12
CA SER A 117 34.78 15.37 3.88
C SER A 117 33.91 15.83 5.04
N SER A 118 34.51 16.62 5.91
CA SER A 118 33.98 17.15 7.16
C SER A 118 32.87 18.20 6.98
N ASP A 119 32.05 18.16 5.91
CA ASP A 119 31.15 19.27 5.57
C ASP A 119 29.77 18.87 4.99
N ILE A 120 29.23 17.68 5.29
CA ILE A 120 27.83 17.39 4.95
C ILE A 120 27.15 16.67 6.13
N PRO A 121 26.08 17.22 6.72
CA PRO A 121 25.23 16.47 7.66
C PRO A 121 24.38 15.46 6.88
N ASP A 122 25.00 14.50 6.18
CA ASP A 122 24.36 13.46 5.37
C ASP A 122 24.03 12.21 6.22
N GLY A 123 23.56 12.44 7.45
CA GLY A 123 23.28 11.38 8.43
C GLY A 123 21.79 11.10 8.67
N GLN A 124 20.87 11.83 8.04
CA GLN A 124 19.44 11.75 8.37
C GLN A 124 18.59 10.91 7.40
N TYR A 125 19.14 10.47 6.27
CA TYR A 125 18.37 9.75 5.25
C TYR A 125 18.27 8.24 5.52
N GLU A 126 19.27 7.64 6.16
CA GLU A 126 19.31 6.19 6.45
C GLU A 126 18.40 5.80 7.62
N GLU A 127 18.11 6.74 8.52
CA GLU A 127 17.11 6.55 9.59
C GLU A 127 15.66 6.72 9.09
N GLU A 128 15.43 7.06 7.81
CA GLU A 128 14.11 7.43 7.30
C GLU A 128 13.30 6.35 6.59
N TYR A 129 13.87 5.15 6.37
CA TYR A 129 13.10 3.90 6.20
C TYR A 129 12.46 3.43 7.52
N SER A 130 12.31 4.33 8.47
CA SER A 130 11.59 4.07 9.70
C SER A 130 10.14 3.74 9.34
N CYS A 131 9.71 2.52 9.66
CA CYS A 131 8.30 2.12 9.76
C CYS A 131 7.51 2.93 10.82
N LYS A 132 8.01 4.11 11.19
CA LYS A 132 7.44 5.09 12.09
C LYS A 132 7.40 6.45 11.38
N PRO A 133 6.21 7.05 11.22
CA PRO A 133 4.91 6.46 11.52
C PRO A 133 4.58 5.30 10.56
N PRO A 134 3.82 4.29 11.01
CA PRO A 134 3.38 3.20 10.14
C PRO A 134 2.61 3.73 8.93
N ALA A 135 2.69 3.01 7.81
CA ALA A 135 1.97 3.32 6.58
C ALA A 135 0.47 3.07 6.75
N LEU A 136 -0.22 4.04 7.38
CA LEU A 136 -1.61 3.89 7.78
C LEU A 136 -2.60 4.55 6.82
N ALA A 137 -2.21 5.53 6.00
CA ALA A 137 -3.22 6.35 5.33
C ALA A 137 -3.96 5.53 4.24
N MET A 138 -3.24 4.80 3.40
CA MET A 138 -3.86 3.87 2.43
C MET A 138 -4.63 2.74 3.10
N ILE A 139 -4.17 2.25 4.26
CA ILE A 139 -4.88 1.21 5.01
C ILE A 139 -6.20 1.75 5.55
N ILE A 140 -6.19 2.96 6.13
CA ILE A 140 -7.40 3.61 6.66
C ILE A 140 -8.40 3.88 5.53
N ILE A 141 -7.94 4.44 4.41
CA ILE A 141 -8.80 4.67 3.23
C ILE A 141 -9.41 3.35 2.75
N SER A 142 -8.60 2.29 2.63
CA SER A 142 -9.05 0.95 2.23
C SER A 142 -10.11 0.37 3.18
N ILE A 143 -9.93 0.53 4.49
CA ILE A 143 -10.91 0.09 5.49
C ILE A 143 -12.22 0.87 5.34
N LEU A 144 -12.16 2.18 5.09
CA LEU A 144 -13.36 3.00 4.88
C LEU A 144 -14.11 2.59 3.60
N GLU A 145 -13.41 2.35 2.51
CA GLU A 145 -13.98 1.85 1.24
C GLU A 145 -14.71 0.51 1.45
N ILE A 146 -14.05 -0.46 2.09
CA ILE A 146 -14.65 -1.76 2.41
C ILE A 146 -15.87 -1.59 3.31
N THR A 147 -15.77 -0.77 4.36
CA THR A 147 -16.84 -0.58 5.33
C THR A 147 -18.08 0.02 4.69
N LEU A 148 -17.91 1.06 3.86
CA LEU A 148 -19.02 1.72 3.17
C LEU A 148 -19.63 0.83 2.09
N PHE A 149 -18.80 0.10 1.34
CA PHE A 149 -19.29 -0.87 0.36
C PHE A 149 -20.10 -2.00 1.02
N LEU A 150 -19.60 -2.58 2.12
CA LEU A 150 -20.32 -3.62 2.85
C LEU A 150 -21.63 -3.10 3.44
N TYR A 151 -21.64 -1.88 3.97
CA TYR A 151 -22.85 -1.23 4.46
C TYR A 151 -23.92 -1.12 3.36
N ASP A 152 -23.55 -0.66 2.16
CA ASP A 152 -24.48 -0.58 1.04
C ASP A 152 -24.97 -1.95 0.57
N VAL A 153 -24.09 -2.95 0.47
CA VAL A 153 -24.47 -4.33 0.10
C VAL A 153 -25.46 -4.92 1.12
N ILE A 154 -25.27 -4.67 2.41
CA ILE A 154 -26.14 -5.18 3.47
C ILE A 154 -27.52 -4.52 3.42
N VAL A 155 -27.57 -3.20 3.24
CA VAL A 155 -28.83 -2.44 3.27
C VAL A 155 -29.59 -2.56 1.95
N HIS A 156 -28.91 -2.41 0.82
CA HIS A 156 -29.51 -2.42 -0.52
C HIS A 156 -29.66 -3.83 -1.10
N LYS A 157 -29.03 -4.85 -0.48
CA LYS A 157 -29.03 -6.26 -0.92
C LYS A 157 -28.46 -6.49 -2.32
N SER A 158 -27.73 -5.53 -2.87
CA SER A 158 -27.09 -5.60 -4.18
C SER A 158 -25.76 -4.84 -4.15
N PRO A 159 -24.70 -5.34 -4.82
CA PRO A 159 -23.42 -4.64 -4.94
C PRO A 159 -23.50 -3.57 -6.05
N SER A 160 -24.34 -2.55 -5.85
CA SER A 160 -24.57 -1.44 -6.79
C SER A 160 -24.35 -0.07 -6.13
N VAL A 161 -24.45 0.99 -6.92
CA VAL A 161 -24.29 2.40 -6.48
C VAL A 161 -25.58 3.04 -5.97
N GLU A 162 -26.62 2.24 -5.80
CA GLU A 162 -27.95 2.70 -5.35
C GLU A 162 -28.12 2.66 -3.82
N GLY A 163 -27.09 2.17 -3.11
CA GLY A 163 -27.09 2.12 -1.64
C GLY A 163 -27.11 3.51 -0.98
N PRO A 164 -27.51 3.59 0.30
CA PRO A 164 -27.59 4.84 1.05
C PRO A 164 -26.26 5.60 1.17
N ALA A 165 -25.13 4.91 1.39
CA ALA A 165 -23.82 5.56 1.41
C ALA A 165 -23.37 5.94 -0.01
N ALA A 166 -23.57 5.06 -0.99
CA ALA A 166 -23.27 5.32 -2.38
C ALA A 166 -23.97 6.59 -2.89
N THR A 167 -25.30 6.70 -2.72
CA THR A 167 -26.07 7.88 -3.16
C THR A 167 -25.65 9.17 -2.44
N LEU A 168 -25.19 9.08 -1.18
CA LEU A 168 -24.69 10.22 -0.42
C LEU A 168 -23.31 10.70 -0.92
N PHE A 169 -22.41 9.77 -1.24
CA PHE A 169 -21.01 10.08 -1.50
C PHE A 169 -20.60 10.10 -2.98
N ILE A 170 -21.41 9.51 -3.87
CA ILE A 170 -21.16 9.48 -5.31
C ILE A 170 -21.05 10.90 -5.87
N TYR A 171 -20.18 11.09 -6.85
CA TYR A 171 -20.16 12.32 -7.62
C TYR A 171 -21.42 12.37 -8.49
N ASN A 172 -22.24 13.39 -8.27
CA ASN A 172 -23.48 13.60 -8.99
C ASN A 172 -23.39 14.93 -9.79
N PRO A 173 -23.45 14.89 -11.13
CA PRO A 173 -23.31 16.07 -11.98
C PRO A 173 -24.43 17.11 -11.79
N HIS A 174 -25.58 16.72 -11.26
CA HIS A 174 -26.68 17.63 -10.94
C HIS A 174 -26.57 18.24 -9.54
N LYS A 175 -25.61 17.78 -8.72
CA LYS A 175 -25.36 18.28 -7.35
C LYS A 175 -23.95 18.87 -7.20
N ARG A 176 -23.46 19.56 -8.22
CA ARG A 176 -22.10 20.15 -8.24
C ARG A 176 -21.84 21.18 -7.14
N TYR A 177 -22.88 21.77 -6.57
CA TYR A 177 -22.76 22.65 -5.40
C TYR A 177 -22.38 21.90 -4.11
N GLU A 178 -22.58 20.57 -4.07
CA GLU A 178 -22.17 19.70 -2.96
C GLU A 178 -20.68 19.34 -3.10
N ALA A 179 -19.81 20.30 -2.79
CA ALA A 179 -18.36 20.23 -3.06
C ALA A 179 -17.65 18.99 -2.51
N TRP A 180 -18.17 18.36 -1.43
CA TRP A 180 -17.60 17.13 -0.89
C TRP A 180 -17.65 15.97 -1.89
N ARG A 181 -18.62 15.96 -2.82
CA ARG A 181 -18.80 14.91 -3.82
C ARG A 181 -17.65 14.80 -4.82
N TYR A 182 -16.87 15.86 -5.00
CA TYR A 182 -15.63 15.81 -5.81
C TYR A 182 -14.52 15.00 -5.13
N LEU A 183 -14.66 14.70 -3.84
CA LEU A 183 -13.72 13.91 -3.07
C LEU A 183 -14.33 12.57 -2.62
N THR A 184 -15.52 12.58 -2.05
CA THR A 184 -16.10 11.42 -1.37
C THR A 184 -16.47 10.27 -2.29
N TYR A 185 -16.56 10.53 -3.61
CA TYR A 185 -16.86 9.50 -4.59
C TYR A 185 -15.82 8.36 -4.59
N MET A 186 -14.60 8.62 -4.08
CA MET A 186 -13.55 7.61 -3.90
C MET A 186 -14.00 6.43 -3.00
N PHE A 187 -14.99 6.64 -2.14
CA PHE A 187 -15.51 5.61 -1.26
C PHE A 187 -16.63 4.75 -1.86
N VAL A 188 -17.14 5.08 -3.04
CA VAL A 188 -18.26 4.40 -3.68
C VAL A 188 -17.74 3.47 -4.76
N HIS A 189 -18.19 2.22 -4.82
CA HIS A 189 -17.69 1.24 -5.81
C HIS A 189 -18.82 0.47 -6.48
N VAL A 190 -18.77 0.41 -7.82
CA VAL A 190 -19.65 -0.43 -8.65
C VAL A 190 -19.14 -1.89 -8.60
N GLY A 191 -19.59 -2.64 -7.60
CA GLY A 191 -19.33 -4.08 -7.51
C GLY A 191 -18.01 -4.52 -6.84
N VAL A 192 -17.95 -5.81 -6.50
CA VAL A 192 -16.85 -6.41 -5.74
C VAL A 192 -15.54 -6.40 -6.52
N PHE A 193 -15.59 -6.72 -7.82
CA PHE A 193 -14.38 -6.80 -8.64
C PHE A 193 -13.67 -5.43 -8.74
N HIS A 194 -14.44 -4.36 -8.98
CA HIS A 194 -13.92 -3.00 -9.06
C HIS A 194 -13.29 -2.57 -7.73
N LEU A 195 -13.94 -2.86 -6.59
CA LEU A 195 -13.37 -2.59 -5.26
C LEU A 195 -12.06 -3.36 -5.04
N VAL A 196 -12.03 -4.67 -5.31
CA VAL A 196 -10.85 -5.51 -5.05
C VAL A 196 -9.63 -5.06 -5.86
N VAL A 197 -9.81 -4.73 -7.15
CA VAL A 197 -8.70 -4.25 -7.99
C VAL A 197 -8.19 -2.89 -7.50
N ASN A 198 -9.07 -1.95 -7.16
CA ASN A 198 -8.66 -0.65 -6.60
C ASN A 198 -7.87 -0.83 -5.29
N LEU A 199 -8.39 -1.63 -4.36
CA LEU A 199 -7.73 -1.92 -3.09
C LEU A 199 -6.37 -2.58 -3.28
N LEU A 200 -6.27 -3.56 -4.18
CA LEU A 200 -5.03 -4.27 -4.45
C LEU A 200 -3.97 -3.29 -4.96
N VAL A 201 -4.27 -2.48 -5.96
CA VAL A 201 -3.30 -1.53 -6.53
C VAL A 201 -2.99 -0.41 -5.53
N GLN A 202 -3.99 0.10 -4.81
CA GLN A 202 -3.84 1.12 -3.77
C GLN A 202 -2.89 0.67 -2.65
N ILE A 203 -3.09 -0.53 -2.11
CA ILE A 203 -2.27 -1.08 -1.02
C ILE A 203 -0.88 -1.44 -1.56
N MET A 204 -0.82 -2.08 -2.73
CA MET A 204 0.44 -2.44 -3.36
C MET A 204 1.27 -1.17 -3.57
N LEU A 205 0.79 -0.17 -4.30
CA LEU A 205 1.62 1.00 -4.62
C LEU A 205 1.74 2.00 -3.48
N GLY A 206 0.67 2.19 -2.73
CA GLY A 206 0.61 3.24 -1.74
C GLY A 206 1.46 2.96 -0.50
N ILE A 207 1.45 1.74 0.05
CA ILE A 207 2.21 1.42 1.27
C ILE A 207 3.73 1.64 1.10
N PRO A 208 4.41 1.13 0.05
CA PRO A 208 5.83 1.41 -0.18
C PRO A 208 6.12 2.90 -0.32
N LEU A 209 5.27 3.64 -1.04
CA LEU A 209 5.44 5.09 -1.13
C LEU A 209 5.32 5.74 0.24
N GLU A 210 4.40 5.30 1.11
CA GLU A 210 4.22 5.89 2.44
C GLU A 210 5.43 5.61 3.33
N MET A 211 5.99 4.40 3.23
CA MET A 211 7.17 3.99 3.99
C MET A 211 8.40 4.83 3.61
N VAL A 212 8.51 5.24 2.35
CA VAL A 212 9.70 5.96 1.85
C VAL A 212 9.52 7.46 1.85
N HIS A 213 8.35 7.95 1.46
CA HIS A 213 8.08 9.39 1.30
C HIS A 213 7.24 9.99 2.41
N LYS A 214 6.82 9.19 3.41
CA LYS A 214 5.89 9.55 4.50
C LYS A 214 4.43 9.63 4.03
N TRP A 215 3.51 9.20 4.90
CA TRP A 215 2.08 9.07 4.62
C TRP A 215 1.42 10.34 4.05
N TRP A 216 1.73 11.53 4.57
CA TRP A 216 1.07 12.77 4.16
C TRP A 216 1.41 13.18 2.71
N ARG A 217 2.60 12.81 2.23
CA ARG A 217 3.05 13.07 0.86
C ARG A 217 2.26 12.23 -0.13
N VAL A 218 2.13 10.95 0.16
CA VAL A 218 1.36 10.00 -0.64
C VAL A 218 -0.12 10.34 -0.59
N LEU A 219 -0.65 10.70 0.58
CA LEU A 219 -2.02 11.15 0.73
C LEU A 219 -2.30 12.40 -0.12
N THR A 220 -1.36 13.35 -0.18
CA THR A 220 -1.52 14.55 -1.04
C THR A 220 -1.64 14.17 -2.52
N ILE A 221 -0.82 13.24 -3.00
CA ILE A 221 -0.86 12.74 -4.39
C ILE A 221 -2.19 12.03 -4.65
N TYR A 222 -2.60 11.14 -3.76
CA TYR A 222 -3.84 10.38 -3.88
C TYR A 222 -5.07 11.29 -3.93
N ILE A 223 -5.19 12.23 -2.98
CA ILE A 223 -6.30 13.18 -2.90
C ILE A 223 -6.30 14.13 -4.11
N ALA A 224 -5.14 14.59 -4.56
CA ALA A 224 -5.02 15.37 -5.80
C ALA A 224 -5.54 14.60 -7.01
N GLY A 225 -5.20 13.30 -7.10
CA GLY A 225 -5.70 12.39 -8.12
C GLY A 225 -7.22 12.26 -8.12
N VAL A 226 -7.82 12.06 -6.95
CA VAL A 226 -9.28 11.96 -6.78
C VAL A 226 -9.97 13.26 -7.20
N ILE A 227 -9.52 14.42 -6.71
CA ILE A 227 -10.14 15.70 -7.05
C ILE A 227 -9.95 16.02 -8.55
N ALA A 228 -8.77 15.75 -9.11
CA ALA A 228 -8.55 15.91 -10.54
C ALA A 228 -9.42 14.95 -11.37
N GLY A 229 -9.63 13.73 -10.89
CA GLY A 229 -10.50 12.74 -11.51
C GLY A 229 -11.94 13.21 -11.65
N SER A 230 -12.53 13.70 -10.56
CA SER A 230 -13.90 14.25 -10.58
C SER A 230 -14.01 15.55 -11.37
N LEU A 231 -13.08 16.49 -11.20
CA LEU A 231 -13.08 17.74 -11.97
C LEU A 231 -12.87 17.49 -13.47
N GLY A 232 -11.93 16.64 -13.85
CA GLY A 232 -11.69 16.25 -15.25
C GLY A 232 -12.95 15.65 -15.87
N THR A 233 -13.57 14.70 -15.17
CA THR A 233 -14.83 14.09 -15.62
C THR A 233 -15.95 15.12 -15.74
N SER A 234 -16.09 16.03 -14.76
CA SER A 234 -17.11 17.08 -14.79
C SER A 234 -16.99 18.01 -15.99
N VAL A 235 -15.78 18.26 -16.48
CA VAL A 235 -15.56 19.14 -17.64
C VAL A 235 -15.73 18.37 -18.95
N SER A 236 -15.25 17.13 -19.02
CA SER A 236 -15.28 16.34 -20.26
C SER A 236 -16.59 15.63 -20.54
N ASP A 237 -17.28 15.18 -19.49
CA ASP A 237 -18.46 14.31 -19.58
C ASP A 237 -19.47 14.74 -18.50
N PRO A 238 -20.16 15.90 -18.71
CA PRO A 238 -20.88 16.61 -17.67
C PRO A 238 -22.13 15.89 -17.15
N THR A 239 -22.55 14.78 -17.77
CA THR A 239 -23.73 14.00 -17.38
C THR A 239 -23.38 12.73 -16.61
N VAL A 240 -22.09 12.46 -16.40
CA VAL A 240 -21.63 11.19 -15.82
C VAL A 240 -21.59 11.24 -14.30
N TYR A 241 -22.15 10.20 -13.68
CA TYR A 241 -21.93 9.90 -12.28
C TYR A 241 -20.56 9.25 -12.13
N LEU A 242 -19.81 9.59 -11.08
CA LEU A 242 -18.50 9.00 -10.84
C LEU A 242 -18.47 8.30 -9.49
N ALA A 243 -17.98 7.06 -9.49
CA ALA A 243 -17.78 6.22 -8.32
C ALA A 243 -16.43 5.48 -8.46
N GLY A 244 -15.62 5.50 -7.42
CA GLY A 244 -14.42 4.68 -7.31
C GLY A 244 -13.18 5.47 -6.90
N ALA A 245 -12.31 4.81 -6.14
CA ALA A 245 -11.00 5.32 -5.73
C ALA A 245 -9.99 5.52 -6.89
N SER A 246 -10.35 5.13 -8.11
CA SER A 246 -9.43 4.96 -9.22
C SER A 246 -8.68 6.24 -9.63
N GLY A 247 -9.27 7.42 -9.49
CA GLY A 247 -8.54 8.69 -9.70
C GLY A 247 -7.28 8.81 -8.82
N GLY A 248 -7.38 8.37 -7.55
CA GLY A 248 -6.26 8.28 -6.63
C GLY A 248 -5.30 7.13 -6.97
N VAL A 249 -5.82 5.97 -7.36
CA VAL A 249 -5.01 4.80 -7.76
C VAL A 249 -4.13 5.12 -8.97
N TYR A 250 -4.68 5.76 -10.01
CA TYR A 250 -3.92 6.19 -11.19
C TYR A 250 -2.91 7.30 -10.86
N ALA A 251 -3.21 8.13 -9.86
CA ALA A 251 -2.23 9.08 -9.35
C ALA A 251 -1.04 8.37 -8.67
N LEU A 252 -1.28 7.29 -7.91
CA LEU A 252 -0.22 6.47 -7.33
C LEU A 252 0.60 5.73 -8.39
N ILE A 253 -0.04 5.17 -9.42
CA ILE A 253 0.64 4.51 -10.55
C ILE A 253 1.60 5.49 -11.22
N THR A 254 1.12 6.67 -11.61
CA THR A 254 1.95 7.66 -12.32
C THR A 254 3.01 8.32 -11.46
N ALA A 255 2.74 8.51 -10.16
CA ALA A 255 3.77 8.94 -9.21
C ALA A 255 4.89 7.88 -9.10
N HIS A 256 4.54 6.58 -9.09
CA HIS A 256 5.53 5.49 -9.15
C HIS A 256 6.30 5.50 -10.47
N VAL A 257 5.63 5.67 -11.61
CA VAL A 257 6.28 5.77 -12.93
C VAL A 257 7.28 6.94 -12.94
N ALA A 258 6.91 8.09 -12.39
CA ALA A 258 7.81 9.23 -12.27
C ALA A 258 9.05 8.87 -11.44
N THR A 259 8.88 8.19 -10.30
CA THR A 259 9.99 7.70 -9.48
C THR A 259 10.89 6.73 -10.25
N ILE A 260 10.31 5.77 -11.00
CA ILE A 260 11.05 4.82 -11.83
C ILE A 260 11.87 5.57 -12.90
N VAL A 261 11.27 6.53 -13.60
CA VAL A 261 11.93 7.29 -14.66
C VAL A 261 13.07 8.15 -14.10
N MET A 262 12.86 8.83 -12.98
CA MET A 262 13.89 9.65 -12.34
C MET A 262 15.06 8.83 -11.80
N ASN A 263 14.81 7.58 -11.42
CA ASN A 263 15.80 6.70 -10.79
C ASN A 263 16.04 5.41 -11.58
N TRP A 264 15.98 5.49 -12.93
CA TRP A 264 16.00 4.33 -13.81
C TRP A 264 17.19 3.39 -13.57
N SER A 265 18.38 3.96 -13.36
CA SER A 265 19.62 3.20 -13.11
C SER A 265 19.67 2.47 -11.77
N GLN A 266 18.84 2.89 -10.81
CA GLN A 266 18.83 2.38 -9.44
C GLN A 266 17.74 1.32 -9.19
N MET A 267 16.88 1.08 -10.17
CA MET A 267 15.72 0.19 -10.04
C MET A 267 16.03 -1.21 -10.59
N GLU A 268 15.98 -2.23 -9.72
CA GLU A 268 16.26 -3.62 -10.10
C GLU A 268 15.22 -4.20 -11.08
N PHE A 269 13.94 -3.82 -10.93
CA PHE A 269 12.81 -4.40 -11.69
C PHE A 269 11.94 -3.37 -12.44
N ALA A 270 12.52 -2.23 -12.85
CA ALA A 270 11.78 -1.14 -13.50
C ALA A 270 10.90 -1.58 -14.67
N ILE A 271 11.45 -2.36 -15.61
CA ILE A 271 10.72 -2.80 -16.81
C ILE A 271 9.51 -3.68 -16.44
N LEU A 272 9.71 -4.62 -15.50
CA LEU A 272 8.63 -5.51 -15.05
C LEU A 272 7.50 -4.71 -14.39
N GLN A 273 7.84 -3.72 -13.57
CA GLN A 273 6.84 -2.84 -12.95
C GLN A 273 6.06 -2.03 -13.97
N LEU A 274 6.74 -1.44 -14.96
CA LEU A 274 6.08 -0.72 -16.04
C LEU A 274 5.16 -1.62 -16.86
N LEU A 275 5.56 -2.87 -17.11
CA LEU A 275 4.70 -3.86 -17.78
C LEU A 275 3.47 -4.20 -16.93
N VAL A 276 3.62 -4.40 -15.61
CA VAL A 276 2.49 -4.65 -14.70
C VAL A 276 1.53 -3.47 -14.70
N PHE A 277 2.04 -2.23 -14.59
CA PHE A 277 1.19 -1.03 -14.64
C PHE A 277 0.48 -0.87 -15.97
N LEU A 278 1.15 -1.17 -17.07
CA LEU A 278 0.56 -1.15 -18.40
C LEU A 278 -0.58 -2.17 -18.49
N VAL A 279 -0.36 -3.42 -18.06
CA VAL A 279 -1.39 -4.46 -18.10
C VAL A 279 -2.59 -4.09 -17.24
N VAL A 280 -2.37 -3.66 -15.99
CA VAL A 280 -3.45 -3.23 -15.08
C VAL A 280 -4.24 -2.07 -15.69
N THR A 281 -3.56 -1.06 -16.21
CA THR A 281 -4.18 0.12 -16.83
C THR A 281 -4.99 -0.26 -18.07
N VAL A 282 -4.43 -1.11 -18.95
CA VAL A 282 -5.12 -1.53 -20.18
C VAL A 282 -6.36 -2.34 -19.85
N VAL A 283 -6.28 -3.30 -18.92
CA VAL A 283 -7.43 -4.12 -18.52
C VAL A 283 -8.53 -3.25 -17.91
N ASP A 284 -8.16 -2.35 -17.01
CA ASP A 284 -9.10 -1.50 -16.30
C ASP A 284 -9.79 -0.47 -17.23
N ILE A 285 -9.03 0.22 -18.08
CA ILE A 285 -9.59 1.13 -19.10
C ILE A 285 -10.45 0.36 -20.11
N SER A 286 -10.00 -0.82 -20.56
CA SER A 286 -10.77 -1.63 -21.52
C SER A 286 -12.09 -2.08 -20.92
N GLN A 287 -12.11 -2.46 -19.63
CA GLN A 287 -13.34 -2.80 -18.93
C GLN A 287 -14.29 -1.60 -18.85
N ALA A 288 -13.78 -0.41 -18.52
CA ALA A 288 -14.60 0.81 -18.48
C ALA A 288 -15.19 1.17 -19.85
N ILE A 289 -14.40 1.07 -20.92
CA ILE A 289 -14.85 1.29 -22.30
C ILE A 289 -15.89 0.23 -22.70
N TYR A 290 -15.62 -1.05 -22.44
CA TYR A 290 -16.53 -2.15 -22.78
C TYR A 290 -17.89 -2.01 -22.07
N ASN A 291 -17.88 -1.71 -20.78
CA ASN A 291 -19.11 -1.47 -20.01
C ASN A 291 -19.93 -0.31 -20.59
N ARG A 292 -19.27 0.78 -20.99
CA ARG A 292 -19.96 1.95 -21.54
C ARG A 292 -20.51 1.73 -22.95
N TYR A 293 -19.70 1.20 -23.87
CA TYR A 293 -20.03 1.17 -25.30
C TYR A 293 -20.60 -0.15 -25.79
N VAL A 294 -20.42 -1.25 -25.05
CA VAL A 294 -20.93 -2.58 -25.45
C VAL A 294 -22.08 -3.02 -24.57
N LEU A 295 -21.96 -2.88 -23.24
CA LEU A 295 -23.02 -3.28 -22.31
C LEU A 295 -24.04 -2.16 -22.03
N GLU A 296 -23.77 -0.92 -22.47
CA GLU A 296 -24.60 0.27 -22.21
C GLU A 296 -24.99 0.42 -20.73
N THR A 297 -24.11 0.00 -19.81
CA THR A 297 -24.37 0.12 -18.37
C THR A 297 -24.25 1.59 -17.96
N ASN A 298 -25.29 2.13 -17.33
CA ASN A 298 -25.29 3.49 -16.77
C ASN A 298 -24.40 3.64 -15.52
N ASP A 299 -23.81 2.56 -15.01
CA ASP A 299 -22.89 2.58 -13.88
C ASP A 299 -21.49 3.00 -14.36
N GLN A 300 -21.25 4.30 -14.37
CA GLN A 300 -20.13 4.90 -15.09
C GLN A 300 -18.91 5.11 -14.19
N VAL A 301 -17.92 4.24 -14.33
CA VAL A 301 -16.53 4.58 -13.96
C VAL A 301 -15.93 5.31 -15.17
N GLY A 302 -15.70 6.62 -15.03
CA GLY A 302 -15.19 7.43 -16.12
C GLY A 302 -13.71 7.15 -16.40
N TYR A 303 -13.36 6.68 -17.59
CA TYR A 303 -11.96 6.59 -18.06
C TYR A 303 -11.25 7.95 -18.00
N VAL A 304 -12.01 9.06 -18.06
CA VAL A 304 -11.46 10.41 -17.89
C VAL A 304 -10.97 10.63 -16.46
N ALA A 305 -11.64 10.07 -15.45
CA ALA A 305 -11.18 10.16 -14.07
C ALA A 305 -9.81 9.49 -13.90
N HIS A 306 -9.59 8.36 -14.56
CA HIS A 306 -8.30 7.65 -14.56
C HIS A 306 -7.22 8.51 -15.21
N PHE A 307 -7.51 9.10 -16.36
CA PHE A 307 -6.58 9.96 -17.09
C PHE A 307 -6.23 11.25 -16.34
N ALA A 308 -7.24 11.95 -15.80
CA ALA A 308 -7.02 13.18 -15.04
C ALA A 308 -6.28 12.89 -13.72
N GLY A 309 -6.62 11.78 -13.05
CA GLY A 309 -5.89 11.29 -11.88
C GLY A 309 -4.42 10.97 -12.19
N ALA A 310 -4.15 10.32 -13.32
CA ALA A 310 -2.80 10.04 -13.81
C ALA A 310 -1.98 11.32 -14.08
N ILE A 311 -2.58 12.34 -14.70
CA ILE A 311 -1.92 13.64 -14.90
C ILE A 311 -1.61 14.30 -13.54
N ALA A 312 -2.58 14.32 -12.62
CA ALA A 312 -2.37 14.89 -11.30
C ALA A 312 -1.29 14.15 -10.51
N GLY A 313 -1.25 12.81 -10.58
CA GLY A 313 -0.23 12.01 -9.92
C GLY A 313 1.18 12.29 -10.43
N LEU A 314 1.35 12.44 -11.75
CA LEU A 314 2.62 12.83 -12.35
C LEU A 314 3.05 14.24 -11.89
N LEU A 315 2.16 15.23 -12.04
CA LEU A 315 2.49 16.63 -11.74
C LEU A 315 2.73 16.85 -10.24
N VAL A 316 1.85 16.33 -9.38
CA VAL A 316 1.99 16.47 -7.92
C VAL A 316 3.10 15.56 -7.39
N GLY A 317 3.29 14.37 -7.97
CA GLY A 317 4.36 13.44 -7.61
C GLY A 317 5.74 14.04 -7.78
N ILE A 318 6.02 14.71 -8.92
CA ILE A 318 7.28 15.44 -9.16
C ILE A 318 7.55 16.47 -8.05
N ASN A 319 6.50 17.10 -7.53
CA ASN A 319 6.63 18.19 -6.56
C ASN A 319 6.79 17.71 -5.12
N VAL A 320 6.10 16.63 -4.79
CA VAL A 320 5.91 16.17 -3.42
C VAL A 320 6.89 15.03 -3.10
N LEU A 321 7.18 14.12 -4.02
CA LEU A 321 8.10 13.02 -3.74
C LEU A 321 9.53 13.54 -3.59
N ARG A 322 10.30 12.89 -2.70
CA ARG A 322 11.68 13.30 -2.44
C ARG A 322 12.57 12.84 -3.59
N ASN A 323 13.39 13.76 -4.09
CA ASN A 323 14.45 13.43 -5.01
C ASN A 323 15.80 13.34 -4.27
N LEU A 324 16.59 12.30 -4.56
CA LEU A 324 17.85 12.00 -3.88
C LEU A 324 18.97 12.97 -4.29
N GLU A 325 19.01 13.35 -5.56
CA GLU A 325 19.95 14.33 -6.09
C GLU A 325 19.20 15.31 -6.99
N VAL A 326 19.05 16.57 -6.54
CA VAL A 326 18.32 17.57 -7.31
C VAL A 326 19.23 18.17 -8.39
N LYS A 327 18.98 17.83 -9.65
CA LYS A 327 19.64 18.45 -10.81
C LYS A 327 19.01 19.80 -11.13
N THR A 328 19.76 20.67 -11.81
CA THR A 328 19.29 22.03 -12.13
C THR A 328 18.06 22.04 -13.05
N TRP A 329 17.97 21.11 -14.01
CA TRP A 329 16.82 20.98 -14.90
C TRP A 329 15.55 20.53 -14.17
N GLU A 330 15.68 19.76 -13.09
CA GLU A 330 14.55 19.27 -12.31
C GLU A 330 13.84 20.41 -11.58
N LYS A 331 14.56 21.46 -11.18
CA LYS A 331 13.94 22.68 -10.62
C LYS A 331 12.99 23.35 -11.61
N VAL A 332 13.33 23.32 -12.91
CA VAL A 332 12.48 23.86 -13.97
C VAL A 332 11.24 22.98 -14.14
N VAL A 333 11.41 21.66 -14.16
CA VAL A 333 10.30 20.69 -14.28
C VAL A 333 9.39 20.74 -13.06
N TRP A 334 9.94 20.97 -11.87
CA TRP A 334 9.20 21.17 -10.62
C TRP A 334 8.27 22.40 -10.73
N TRP A 335 8.83 23.57 -11.06
CA TRP A 335 8.03 24.79 -11.24
C TRP A 335 7.00 24.65 -12.37
N ALA A 336 7.40 24.07 -13.51
CA ALA A 336 6.49 23.81 -14.61
C ALA A 336 5.32 22.90 -14.19
N SER A 337 5.60 21.87 -13.39
CA SER A 337 4.57 20.95 -12.87
C SER A 337 3.59 21.65 -11.94
N ILE A 338 4.06 22.49 -11.01
CA ILE A 338 3.19 23.29 -10.13
C ILE A 338 2.28 24.20 -10.94
N ILE A 339 2.88 25.00 -11.82
CA ILE A 339 2.14 25.97 -12.63
C ILE A 339 1.08 25.26 -13.48
N THR A 340 1.46 24.16 -14.13
CA THR A 340 0.53 23.37 -14.96
C THR A 340 -0.61 22.80 -14.14
N TYR A 341 -0.32 22.17 -12.99
CA TYR A 341 -1.36 21.62 -12.12
C TYR A 341 -2.30 22.71 -11.62
N THR A 342 -1.77 23.84 -11.14
CA THR A 342 -2.59 24.96 -10.67
C THR A 342 -3.48 25.51 -11.78
N ILE A 343 -2.96 25.71 -13.00
CA ILE A 343 -3.75 26.19 -14.13
C ILE A 343 -4.89 25.21 -14.46
N LEU A 344 -4.59 23.91 -14.57
CA LEU A 344 -5.61 22.90 -14.89
C LEU A 344 -6.73 22.85 -13.84
N MET A 345 -6.35 22.82 -12.55
CA MET A 345 -7.32 22.75 -11.46
C MET A 345 -8.15 24.03 -11.36
N THR A 346 -7.52 25.20 -11.44
CA THR A 346 -8.24 26.49 -11.42
C THR A 346 -9.17 26.61 -12.63
N ALA A 347 -8.74 26.21 -13.83
CA ALA A 347 -9.59 26.23 -15.01
C ALA A 347 -10.81 25.31 -14.85
N ALA A 348 -10.64 24.09 -14.35
CA ALA A 348 -11.75 23.15 -14.14
C ALA A 348 -12.72 23.61 -13.04
N ILE A 349 -12.21 24.21 -11.97
CA ILE A 349 -13.03 24.80 -10.90
C ILE A 349 -13.83 26.00 -11.45
N LEU A 350 -13.17 26.92 -12.16
CA LEU A 350 -13.84 28.06 -12.78
C LEU A 350 -14.87 27.63 -13.82
N TRP A 351 -14.60 26.57 -14.59
CA TRP A 351 -15.57 26.01 -15.54
C TRP A 351 -16.85 25.56 -14.83
N ASN A 352 -16.71 24.81 -13.73
CA ASN A 352 -17.85 24.36 -12.93
C ASN A 352 -18.64 25.52 -12.31
N ILE A 353 -17.98 26.61 -11.91
CA ILE A 353 -18.62 27.75 -11.26
C ILE A 353 -19.29 28.70 -12.28
N LEU A 354 -18.58 29.02 -13.38
CA LEU A 354 -18.97 30.08 -14.31
C LEU A 354 -19.88 29.58 -15.44
N TYR A 355 -19.77 28.31 -15.83
CA TYR A 355 -20.44 27.78 -17.01
C TYR A 355 -21.53 26.77 -16.62
N THR A 356 -22.48 27.21 -15.80
CA THR A 356 -23.54 26.33 -15.26
C THR A 356 -24.44 25.73 -16.34
N SER A 357 -24.70 26.46 -17.43
CA SER A 357 -25.53 26.00 -18.55
C SER A 357 -24.94 24.84 -19.35
N TYR A 358 -23.68 24.48 -19.11
CA TYR A 358 -23.04 23.30 -19.71
C TYR A 358 -23.54 21.98 -19.11
N TYR A 359 -24.20 22.06 -17.95
CA TYR A 359 -24.61 20.91 -17.13
C TYR A 359 -26.13 20.71 -17.11
N ASP A 360 -26.86 21.50 -17.91
CA ASP A 360 -28.32 21.49 -18.01
C ASP A 360 -28.85 20.44 -19.00
#